data_AF-A0A7M1S2P7-F1
#
_entry.id   AF-A0A7M1S2P7-F1
#
_cell.length_a   1.000
_cell.length_b   1.000
_cell.length_c   1.000
_cell.angle_alpha   90.00
_cell.angle_beta   90.00
_cell.angle_gamma   90.00
#
_symmetry.space_group_name_H-M   'P 1'
#
loop_
_entity.id
_entity.type
_entity.pdbx_description
1 polymer ?
#
loop_
_entity_poly.entity_id
_entity_poly.type
_entity_poly.pdbx_seq_one_letter_code
_entity_poly.pdbx_strand_id
1 'polypeptide(L)'
;MQFSDKDIYEAVKYHLPAVNEYVQSHGGAIRLLGVKDGRVYIALTGACHGCSMSLMTTKMVVQKKLRELIHPELIVVNVDGTPENIPPEDLYKEELASEEEKEGVLEKIKSFFQGR
;
A
#
# COMPACT_ATOMS: atom_id res chain seq x y z
N MET A 1 -9.16 11.83 14.34
CA MET A 1 -7.79 11.25 14.35
C MET A 1 -6.82 12.27 14.94
N GLN A 2 -5.97 11.89 15.92
CA GLN A 2 -5.01 12.79 16.58
C GLN A 2 -3.55 12.63 16.06
N PHE A 3 -3.29 11.62 15.23
CA PHE A 3 -1.97 11.29 14.68
C PHE A 3 -1.80 11.83 13.26
N SER A 4 -0.57 12.21 12.87
CA SER A 4 -0.27 12.62 11.50
C SER A 4 -0.19 11.41 10.56
N ASP A 5 -0.35 11.64 9.25
CA ASP A 5 -0.20 10.59 8.23
C ASP A 5 1.18 9.93 8.28
N LYS A 6 2.22 10.70 8.61
CA LYS A 6 3.60 10.22 8.78
C LYS A 6 3.74 9.26 9.94
N ASP A 7 3.21 9.62 11.11
CA ASP A 7 3.29 8.76 12.30
C ASP A 7 2.55 7.43 12.07
N ILE A 8 1.38 7.49 11.45
CA ILE A 8 0.61 6.29 11.11
C ILE A 8 1.37 5.45 10.09
N TYR A 9 1.96 6.08 9.06
CA TYR A 9 2.75 5.37 8.07
C TYR A 9 3.93 4.64 8.72
N GLU A 10 4.70 5.29 9.58
CA GLU A 10 5.83 4.66 10.28
C GLU A 10 5.38 3.51 11.19
N ALA A 11 4.28 3.70 11.93
CA ALA A 11 3.70 2.65 12.77
C ALA A 11 3.22 1.45 11.92
N VAL A 12 2.52 1.71 10.81
CA VAL A 12 2.10 0.66 9.87
C VAL A 12 3.32 -0.05 9.32
N LYS A 13 4.33 0.66 8.82
CA LYS A 13 5.55 0.08 8.28
C LYS A 13 6.26 -0.83 9.29
N TYR A 14 6.30 -0.43 10.56
CA TYR A 14 6.89 -1.23 11.63
C TYR A 14 6.10 -2.51 11.95
N HIS A 15 4.75 -2.45 11.91
CA HIS A 15 3.88 -3.57 12.26
C HIS A 15 3.45 -4.45 11.06
N LEU A 16 3.58 -3.95 9.83
CA LEU A 16 3.21 -4.66 8.60
C LEU A 16 3.87 -6.03 8.47
N PRO A 17 5.16 -6.24 8.81
CA PRO A 17 5.81 -7.54 8.68
C PRO A 17 5.09 -8.66 9.45
N ALA A 18 4.64 -8.38 10.68
CA ALA A 18 3.92 -9.34 11.50
C ALA A 18 2.56 -9.72 10.90
N VAL A 19 1.87 -8.77 10.27
CA VAL A 19 0.61 -9.02 9.57
C VAL A 19 0.86 -9.74 8.25
N ASN A 20 1.96 -9.42 7.57
CA ASN A 20 2.34 -10.01 6.29
C ASN A 20 2.69 -11.50 6.45
N GLU A 21 3.32 -11.91 7.56
CA GLU A 21 3.62 -13.32 7.84
C GLU A 21 2.34 -14.18 7.89
N TYR A 22 1.27 -13.66 8.51
CA TYR A 22 -0.04 -14.31 8.50
C TYR A 22 -0.58 -14.44 7.08
N VAL A 23 -0.56 -13.37 6.28
CA VAL A 23 -1.08 -13.40 4.91
C VAL A 23 -0.24 -14.29 3.98
N GLN A 24 1.08 -14.32 4.16
CA GLN A 24 2.00 -15.21 3.44
C GLN A 24 1.73 -16.68 3.72
N SER A 25 1.38 -17.04 4.96
CA SER A 25 0.99 -18.40 5.33
C SER A 25 -0.25 -18.89 4.58
N HIS A 26 -1.07 -17.96 4.08
CA HIS A 26 -2.25 -18.22 3.24
C HIS A 26 -1.98 -18.01 1.73
N GLY A 27 -0.72 -17.85 1.32
CA GLY A 27 -0.32 -17.69 -0.09
C GLY A 27 -0.51 -16.29 -0.67
N GLY A 28 -0.77 -15.29 0.17
CA GLY A 28 -0.88 -13.88 -0.23
C GLY A 28 0.35 -13.06 0.14
N ALA A 29 0.33 -11.77 -0.17
CA ALA A 29 1.25 -10.79 0.38
C ALA A 29 0.59 -9.41 0.45
N ILE A 30 1.11 -8.54 1.32
CA ILE A 30 0.63 -7.17 1.50
C ILE A 30 1.71 -6.20 1.06
N ARG A 31 1.36 -5.26 0.18
CA ARG A 31 2.19 -4.10 -0.16
C ARG A 31 1.57 -2.83 0.42
N LEU A 32 2.33 -2.09 1.23
CA LEU A 32 1.92 -0.76 1.70
C LEU A 32 2.09 0.25 0.56
N LEU A 33 1.02 0.97 0.23
CA LEU A 33 1.03 2.02 -0.79
C LEU A 33 1.18 3.40 -0.18
N GLY A 34 0.63 3.60 1.02
CA GLY A 34 0.73 4.87 1.75
C GLY A 34 -0.42 5.08 2.73
N VAL A 35 -0.45 6.26 3.34
CA VAL A 35 -1.46 6.64 4.33
C VAL A 35 -2.04 8.02 4.01
N LYS A 36 -3.34 8.19 4.23
CA LYS A 36 -3.99 9.50 4.17
C LYS A 36 -5.20 9.58 5.10
N ASP A 37 -5.25 10.60 5.95
CA ASP A 37 -6.38 10.89 6.85
C ASP A 37 -6.77 9.68 7.71
N GLY A 38 -5.77 8.95 8.23
CA GLY A 38 -5.99 7.72 9.00
C GLY A 38 -6.46 6.51 8.18
N ARG A 39 -6.46 6.62 6.85
CA ARG A 39 -6.71 5.51 5.92
C ARG A 39 -5.38 4.97 5.41
N VAL A 40 -5.18 3.67 5.59
CA VAL A 40 -4.00 2.94 5.14
C VAL A 40 -4.33 2.27 3.81
N TYR A 41 -3.63 2.65 2.76
CA TYR A 41 -3.81 2.09 1.42
C TYR A 41 -2.80 0.96 1.24
N ILE A 42 -3.32 -0.23 0.93
CA ILE A 42 -2.52 -1.43 0.69
C ILE A 42 -2.92 -2.05 -0.64
N ALA A 43 -2.03 -2.86 -1.21
CA ALA A 43 -2.31 -3.76 -2.30
C ALA A 43 -2.14 -5.19 -1.80
N LEU A 44 -3.21 -5.99 -1.84
CA LEU A 44 -3.15 -7.43 -1.60
C LEU A 44 -2.77 -8.15 -2.90
N THR A 45 -1.69 -8.92 -2.85
CA THR A 45 -1.15 -9.67 -4.00
C THR A 45 -1.12 -11.18 -3.72
N GLY A 46 -0.87 -12.00 -4.74
CA GLY A 46 -0.79 -13.45 -4.62
C GLY A 46 -2.15 -14.14 -4.66
N ALA A 47 -2.31 -15.23 -3.90
CA ALA A 47 -3.56 -16.03 -3.87
C ALA A 47 -4.79 -15.20 -3.44
N CYS A 48 -4.58 -14.11 -2.70
CA CYS A 48 -5.63 -13.19 -2.26
C CYS A 48 -6.23 -12.35 -3.42
N HIS A 49 -5.57 -12.23 -4.56
CA HIS A 49 -6.03 -11.39 -5.68
C HIS A 49 -7.10 -12.06 -6.56
N GLY A 50 -7.12 -13.41 -6.61
CA GLY A 50 -7.96 -14.17 -7.56
C GLY A 50 -9.37 -14.53 -7.07
N CYS A 51 -9.69 -14.33 -5.79
CA CYS A 51 -10.98 -14.68 -5.21
C CYS A 51 -11.52 -13.54 -4.35
N SER A 52 -12.65 -12.95 -4.76
CA SER A 52 -13.26 -11.79 -4.09
C SER A 52 -13.63 -12.05 -2.63
N MET A 53 -14.06 -13.28 -2.29
CA MET A 53 -14.37 -13.64 -0.89
C MET A 53 -13.12 -13.67 -0.02
N SER A 54 -12.03 -14.24 -0.51
CA SER A 54 -10.75 -14.30 0.22
C SER A 54 -10.16 -12.91 0.41
N LEU A 55 -10.30 -12.02 -0.58
CA LEU A 55 -9.82 -10.65 -0.50
C LEU A 55 -10.50 -9.89 0.65
N MET A 56 -11.83 -9.99 0.76
CA MET A 56 -12.58 -9.29 1.80
C MET A 56 -12.24 -9.81 3.21
N THR A 57 -12.13 -11.12 3.39
CA THR A 57 -11.77 -11.70 4.69
C THR A 57 -10.35 -11.33 5.10
N THR A 58 -9.37 -11.44 4.19
CA THR A 58 -7.99 -11.02 4.47
C THR A 58 -7.91 -9.53 4.80
N LYS A 59 -8.58 -8.66 4.04
CA LYS A 59 -8.65 -7.21 4.34
C LYS A 59 -9.18 -6.95 5.75
N MET A 60 -10.26 -7.63 6.16
CA MET A 60 -10.82 -7.46 7.50
C MET A 60 -9.85 -7.90 8.61
N VAL A 61 -9.13 -9.00 8.41
CA VAL A 61 -8.12 -9.47 9.37
C VAL A 61 -6.96 -8.49 9.48
N VAL A 62 -6.45 -8.01 8.35
CA VAL A 62 -5.38 -6.99 8.30
C VAL A 62 -5.81 -5.72 9.01
N GLN A 63 -7.01 -5.22 8.72
CA GLN A 63 -7.55 -4.04 9.38
C GLN A 63 -7.70 -4.24 10.89
N LYS A 64 -8.24 -5.39 11.32
CA LYS A 64 -8.36 -5.70 12.75
C LYS A 64 -6.99 -5.68 13.43
N LYS A 65 -5.98 -6.31 12.83
CA LYS A 65 -4.63 -6.38 13.39
C LYS A 65 -3.96 -5.01 13.48
N LEU A 66 -4.06 -4.19 12.42
CA LEU A 66 -3.51 -2.83 12.46
C LEU A 66 -4.24 -1.95 13.49
N ARG A 67 -5.55 -2.14 13.68
CA ARG A 67 -6.31 -1.44 14.72
C ARG A 67 -5.90 -1.85 16.13
N GLU A 68 -5.60 -3.13 16.34
CA GLU A 68 -5.08 -3.67 17.61
C GLU A 68 -3.67 -3.15 17.94
N LEU A 69 -2.82 -2.98 16.91
CA LEU A 69 -1.41 -2.61 17.10
C LEU A 69 -1.17 -1.10 17.14
N ILE A 70 -1.98 -0.31 16.41
CA ILE A 70 -1.71 1.11 16.17
C ILE A 70 -2.82 1.97 16.73
N HIS A 71 -4.03 1.91 16.14
CA HIS A 71 -5.15 2.73 16.58
C HIS A 71 -6.52 2.19 16.13
N PRO A 72 -7.55 2.18 17.00
CA PRO A 72 -8.87 1.65 16.68
C PRO A 72 -9.63 2.43 15.61
N GLU A 73 -9.24 3.65 15.26
CA GLU A 73 -9.90 4.42 14.19
C GLU A 73 -9.34 4.16 12.78
N LEU A 74 -8.30 3.32 12.64
CA LEU A 74 -7.70 3.05 11.33
C LEU A 74 -8.66 2.33 10.37
N ILE A 75 -8.62 2.80 9.12
CA ILE A 75 -9.36 2.21 8.00
C ILE A 75 -8.33 1.68 7.01
N VAL A 76 -8.48 0.42 6.59
CA VAL A 76 -7.63 -0.16 5.55
C VAL A 76 -8.40 -0.19 4.25
N VAL A 77 -7.77 0.30 3.18
CA VAL A 77 -8.31 0.30 1.82
C VAL A 77 -7.40 -0.58 0.97
N ASN A 78 -7.99 -1.58 0.33
CA ASN A 78 -7.28 -2.40 -0.66
C ASN A 78 -7.43 -1.75 -2.03
N VAL A 79 -6.32 -1.43 -2.69
CA VAL A 79 -6.31 -0.89 -4.04
C VAL A 79 -6.29 -2.06 -5.03
N ASP A 80 -7.42 -2.32 -5.67
CA ASP A 80 -7.63 -3.42 -6.64
C ASP A 80 -7.95 -2.93 -8.06
N GLY A 81 -7.81 -1.63 -8.32
CA GLY A 81 -8.08 -1.04 -9.64
C GLY A 81 -9.55 -0.75 -9.91
N THR A 82 -10.45 -1.04 -8.96
CA THR A 82 -11.83 -0.56 -9.03
C THR A 82 -11.91 0.94 -8.74
N PRO A 83 -12.88 1.66 -9.33
CA PRO A 83 -13.04 3.10 -9.10
C PRO A 83 -13.38 3.46 -7.65
N GLU A 84 -13.85 2.50 -6.85
CA GLU A 84 -14.22 2.69 -5.45
C GLU A 84 -13.01 2.74 -4.51
N ASN A 85 -11.84 2.21 -4.92
CA ASN A 85 -10.66 2.06 -4.07
C ASN A 85 -9.42 2.78 -4.63
N ILE A 86 -9.60 3.94 -5.27
CA ILE A 86 -8.49 4.73 -5.82
C ILE A 86 -7.78 5.48 -4.67
N PRO A 87 -6.45 5.37 -4.53
CA PRO A 87 -5.71 6.18 -3.58
C PRO A 87 -5.70 7.66 -4.01
N PRO A 88 -5.81 8.61 -3.06
CA PRO A 88 -5.71 10.03 -3.36
C PRO A 88 -4.31 10.40 -3.87
N GLU A 89 -4.21 11.49 -4.66
CA GLU A 89 -2.93 11.96 -5.20
C GLU A 89 -1.96 12.43 -4.09
N ASP A 90 -2.50 13.01 -3.02
CA ASP A 90 -1.75 13.48 -1.84
C ASP A 90 -1.55 12.39 -0.78
N LEU A 91 -1.29 11.15 -1.22
CA LEU A 91 -1.04 9.99 -0.36
C LEU A 91 0.35 10.11 0.27
N TYR A 92 0.45 10.06 1.59
CA TYR A 92 1.74 10.02 2.26
C TYR A 92 2.43 8.68 1.98
N LYS A 93 3.63 8.75 1.39
CA LYS A 93 4.54 7.64 1.16
C LYS A 93 5.89 8.05 1.74
N GLU A 94 6.67 7.11 2.28
CA GLU A 94 8.06 7.42 2.58
C GLU A 94 8.78 7.74 1.28
N GLU A 95 9.31 8.96 1.16
CA GLU A 95 10.31 9.30 0.15
C GLU A 95 11.62 8.57 0.46
N LEU A 96 11.68 7.28 0.15
CA LEU A 96 12.92 6.65 -0.28
C LEU A 96 12.76 6.34 -1.77
N ALA A 97 13.24 7.29 -2.57
CA ALA A 97 13.44 7.24 -4.02
C ALA A 97 12.17 7.07 -4.88
N SER A 98 11.65 8.19 -5.35
CA SER A 98 11.03 8.28 -6.68
C SER A 98 12.03 7.84 -7.76
N GLU A 99 12.12 6.53 -8.02
CA GLU A 99 12.75 6.00 -9.24
C GLU A 99 11.75 5.75 -10.38
N GLU A 100 10.44 5.78 -10.12
CA GLU A 100 9.44 5.59 -11.18
C GLU A 100 9.22 6.83 -12.08
N GLU A 101 9.76 8.01 -11.72
CA GLU A 101 9.79 9.17 -12.63
C GLU A 101 11.04 9.22 -13.54
N LYS A 102 12.06 8.39 -13.30
CA LYS A 102 13.29 8.40 -14.12
C LYS A 102 13.16 7.61 -15.42
N GLU A 103 12.21 6.67 -15.52
CA GLU A 103 12.10 5.81 -16.71
C GLU A 103 11.59 6.60 -17.93
N GLY A 104 10.66 7.53 -17.74
CA GLY A 104 10.19 8.44 -18.81
C GLY A 104 11.22 9.50 -19.22
N VAL A 105 12.12 9.89 -18.32
CA VAL A 105 13.17 10.89 -18.58
C VAL A 105 14.35 10.25 -19.33
N LEU A 106 14.71 9.00 -18.99
CA LEU A 106 15.79 8.26 -19.66
C LEU A 106 15.43 7.86 -21.09
N GLU A 107 14.15 7.57 -21.38
CA GLU A 107 13.70 7.21 -22.73
C GLU A 107 13.79 8.40 -23.71
N LYS A 108 13.48 9.62 -23.24
CA LYS A 108 13.66 10.87 -24.03
C LYS A 108 15.12 11.19 -24.33
N ILE A 109 16.04 10.91 -23.39
CA ILE A 109 17.47 11.22 -23.56
C ILE A 109 18.12 10.22 -24.53
N LYS A 110 17.72 8.93 -24.51
CA LYS A 110 18.21 7.93 -25.48
C LYS A 110 17.76 8.25 -26.91
N SER A 111 16.51 8.65 -27.10
CA SER A 111 15.98 9.07 -28.41
C SER A 111 16.74 10.29 -28.98
N PHE A 112 17.12 11.24 -28.12
CA PHE A 112 17.85 12.44 -28.55
C PHE A 112 19.32 12.18 -28.92
N PHE A 113 19.95 11.15 -28.34
CA PHE A 113 21.39 10.88 -28.54
C PHE A 113 21.67 9.75 -29.56
N GLN A 114 20.65 8.99 -29.99
CA GLN A 114 20.78 7.88 -30.95
C GLN A 114 20.45 8.28 -32.41
N GLY A 115 20.35 9.58 -32.69
CA GLY A 115 20.10 10.14 -34.02
C GLY A 115 21.34 10.78 -34.68
N ARG A 116 22.53 10.22 -34.45
CA ARG A 116 23.76 10.60 -35.15
C ARG A 116 24.46 9.38 -35.74
#